data_AF-A0A3D0CDG2-F1
#
_entry.id   AF-A0A3D0CDG2-F1
#
_cell.length_a   1.000
_cell.length_b   1.000
_cell.length_c   1.000
_cell.angle_alpha   90.00
_cell.angle_beta   90.00
_cell.angle_gamma   90.00
#
_symmetry.space_group_name_H-M   'P 1'
#
loop_
_entity.id
_entity.type
_entity.pdbx_description
1 polymer ?
#
loop_
_entity_poly.entity_id
_entity_poly.type
_entity_poly.pdbx_seq_one_letter_code
_entity_poly.pdbx_strand_id
1 'polypeptide(L)'
;MFGKKARPVPQSYQPVLEATEVITLFSRLTLHHQAALLRLISRNLVINIDGETHMGYDFDYEVDGAIVSAREAQDDLDERADT
;
A
#
# COMPACT_ATOMS: atom_id res chain seq x y z
N MET A 1 19.72 20.00 -45.20
CA MET A 1 18.49 19.79 -44.40
C MET A 1 18.86 19.00 -43.15
N PHE A 2 18.74 19.61 -41.97
CA PHE A 2 19.09 18.97 -40.70
C PHE A 2 17.87 18.26 -40.13
N GLY A 3 17.90 16.92 -40.09
CA GLY A 3 16.86 16.10 -39.49
C GLY A 3 16.77 16.36 -37.99
N LYS A 4 15.58 16.77 -37.52
CA LYS A 4 15.30 16.96 -36.09
C LYS A 4 15.47 15.60 -35.39
N LYS A 5 16.48 15.47 -34.53
CA LYS A 5 16.62 14.33 -33.62
C LYS A 5 15.39 14.30 -32.71
N ALA A 6 14.65 13.19 -32.74
CA ALA A 6 13.52 12.97 -31.85
C ALA A 6 13.99 13.12 -30.40
N ARG A 7 13.24 13.88 -29.60
CA ARG A 7 13.54 14.08 -28.18
C ARG A 7 13.40 12.71 -27.48
N PRO A 8 14.34 12.31 -26.61
CA PRO A 8 14.18 11.09 -25.82
C PRO A 8 12.89 11.24 -25.02
N VAL A 9 11.99 10.28 -25.19
CA VAL A 9 10.73 10.24 -24.45
C VAL A 9 11.01 10.20 -22.95
N PRO A 10 10.25 10.94 -22.12
CA PRO A 10 10.42 10.92 -20.67
C PRO A 10 10.36 9.49 -20.13
N GLN A 11 11.11 9.24 -19.05
CA GLN A 11 11.21 7.95 -18.35
C GLN A 11 9.89 7.56 -17.62
N SER A 12 8.74 7.70 -18.27
CA SER A 12 7.44 7.21 -17.79
C SER A 12 7.01 5.91 -18.51
N TYR A 13 7.96 5.21 -19.12
CA TYR A 13 7.77 3.90 -19.76
C TYR A 13 8.51 2.80 -18.99
N GLN A 14 8.42 2.78 -17.67
CA GLN A 14 8.62 1.47 -17.02
C GLN A 14 7.44 0.61 -17.48
N PRO A 15 7.69 -0.61 -18.01
CA PRO A 15 6.61 -1.54 -18.31
C PRO A 15 5.73 -1.65 -17.06
N VAL A 16 4.40 -1.63 -17.24
CA VAL A 16 3.51 -2.07 -16.17
C VAL A 16 4.01 -3.45 -15.78
N LEU A 17 4.53 -3.61 -14.55
CA LEU A 17 5.05 -4.88 -14.09
C LEU A 17 3.93 -5.91 -14.25
N GLU A 18 4.19 -6.95 -15.04
CA GLU A 18 3.23 -8.04 -15.20
C GLU A 18 3.00 -8.68 -13.82
N ALA A 19 1.79 -9.18 -13.57
CA ALA A 19 1.44 -9.76 -12.27
C ALA A 19 2.46 -10.81 -11.79
N THR A 20 3.02 -11.60 -12.73
CA THR A 20 4.07 -12.59 -12.50
C THR A 20 5.37 -12.00 -11.95
N GLU A 21 5.76 -10.82 -12.43
CA GLU A 21 6.99 -10.14 -11.98
C GLU A 21 6.82 -9.62 -10.54
N VAL A 22 5.63 -9.11 -10.22
CA VAL A 22 5.27 -8.69 -8.85
C VAL A 22 5.30 -9.88 -7.88
N ILE A 23 4.72 -11.02 -8.27
CA ILE A 23 4.75 -12.26 -7.46
C ILE A 23 6.19 -12.75 -7.26
N THR A 24 7.00 -12.73 -8.33
CA THR A 24 8.41 -13.14 -8.28
C THR A 24 9.22 -12.24 -7.36
N LEU A 25 9.00 -10.92 -7.41
CA LEU A 25 9.63 -9.98 -6.49
C LEU A 25 9.20 -10.25 -5.05
N PHE A 26 7.89 -10.36 -4.80
CA PHE A 26 7.33 -10.59 -3.47
C PHE A 26 7.85 -11.87 -2.83
N SER A 27 7.91 -12.97 -3.58
CA SER A 27 8.41 -14.27 -3.08
C SER A 27 9.88 -14.28 -2.67
N ARG A 28 10.69 -13.33 -3.16
CA ARG A 28 12.11 -13.18 -2.80
C ARG A 28 12.34 -12.34 -1.55
N LEU A 29 11.32 -11.65 -1.06
CA LEU A 29 11.39 -10.83 0.15
C LEU A 29 11.48 -11.70 1.40
N THR A 30 12.11 -11.17 2.45
CA THR A 30 12.03 -11.78 3.79
C THR A 30 10.61 -11.67 4.33
N LEU A 31 10.23 -12.54 5.26
CA LEU A 31 8.91 -12.47 5.91
C LEU A 31 8.61 -11.09 6.51
N HIS A 32 9.61 -10.46 7.14
CA HIS A 32 9.49 -9.11 7.68
C HIS A 32 9.16 -8.07 6.59
N HIS A 33 9.84 -8.13 5.44
CA HIS A 33 9.57 -7.20 4.33
C HIS A 33 8.22 -7.48 3.66
N GLN A 34 7.83 -8.75 3.51
CA GLN A 34 6.52 -9.13 2.99
C GLN A 34 5.41 -8.57 3.89
N ALA A 35 5.52 -8.74 5.19
CA ALA A 35 4.57 -8.24 6.15
C ALA A 35 4.47 -6.71 6.16
N ALA A 36 5.62 -6.01 6.13
CA ALA A 36 5.64 -4.55 6.06
C ALA A 36 4.98 -4.03 4.76
N LEU A 37 5.24 -4.69 3.63
CA LEU A 37 4.63 -4.33 2.35
C LEU A 37 3.12 -4.57 2.36
N LEU A 38 2.67 -5.73 2.85
CA LEU A 38 1.25 -6.03 2.98
C LEU A 38 0.55 -5.00 3.86
N ARG A 39 1.14 -4.64 5.02
CA ARG A 39 0.62 -3.59 5.91
C ARG A 39 0.48 -2.23 5.21
N LEU A 40 1.45 -1.85 4.38
CA LEU A 40 1.38 -0.62 3.59
C LEU A 40 0.28 -0.67 2.51
N ILE A 41 0.17 -1.80 1.81
CA ILE A 41 -0.89 -2.01 0.81
C ILE A 41 -2.26 -1.93 1.47
N SER A 42 -2.44 -2.55 2.64
CA SER A 42 -3.70 -2.55 3.38
C SER A 42 -4.20 -1.13 3.69
N ARG A 43 -3.30 -0.19 4.02
CA ARG A 43 -3.66 1.22 4.25
C ARG A 43 -4.18 1.95 3.01
N ASN A 44 -3.85 1.47 1.82
CA ASN A 44 -4.27 2.07 0.54
C ASN A 44 -5.54 1.41 -0.03
N LEU A 45 -6.18 0.51 0.72
CA LEU A 45 -7.42 -0.14 0.27
C LEU A 45 -8.64 0.74 0.54
N VAL A 46 -9.69 0.53 -0.25
CA VAL A 46 -11.05 0.95 0.06
C VAL A 46 -11.82 -0.32 0.41
N ILE A 47 -12.37 -0.39 1.62
CA ILE A 47 -12.98 -1.59 2.18
C ILE A 47 -14.48 -1.33 2.30
N ASN A 48 -15.32 -2.24 1.77
CA ASN A 48 -16.76 -2.17 1.92
C ASN A 48 -17.22 -3.25 2.93
N ILE A 49 -17.82 -2.82 4.04
CA ILE A 49 -18.32 -3.69 5.11
C ILE A 49 -19.77 -3.29 5.36
N ASP A 50 -20.71 -4.23 5.23
CA ASP A 50 -22.15 -4.01 5.46
C ASP A 50 -22.75 -2.79 4.73
N GLY A 51 -22.21 -2.44 3.56
CA GLY A 51 -22.64 -1.30 2.75
C GLY A 51 -21.95 0.03 3.11
N GLU A 52 -21.19 0.08 4.19
CA GLU A 52 -20.37 1.21 4.58
C GLU A 52 -18.99 1.13 3.94
N THR A 53 -18.45 2.28 3.53
CA THR A 53 -17.14 2.38 2.90
C THR A 53 -16.14 2.92 3.91
N HIS A 54 -15.16 2.12 4.25
CA HIS A 54 -14.06 2.47 5.13
C HIS A 54 -12.78 2.61 4.32
N MET A 55 -11.95 3.59 4.68
CA MET A 55 -10.64 3.71 4.08
C MET A 55 -9.67 2.82 4.85
N GLY A 56 -8.74 2.18 4.13
CA GLY A 56 -7.80 1.25 4.72
C GLY A 56 -6.94 1.91 5.81
N TYR A 57 -6.72 3.22 5.76
CA TYR A 57 -5.98 3.95 6.79
C TYR A 57 -6.77 4.20 8.08
N ASP A 58 -8.08 3.93 8.11
CA ASP A 58 -8.95 4.02 9.30
C ASP A 58 -8.74 2.82 10.24
N PHE A 59 -7.90 1.86 9.85
CA PHE A 59 -7.61 0.67 10.62
C PHE A 59 -6.16 0.66 11.12
N ASP A 60 -6.00 0.12 12.32
CA ASP A 60 -4.72 -0.30 12.86
C ASP A 60 -4.40 -1.71 12.40
N TYR A 61 -3.17 -1.88 11.91
CA TYR A 61 -2.68 -3.15 11.40
C TYR A 61 -1.57 -3.69 12.28
N GLU A 62 -1.72 -4.91 12.76
CA GLU A 62 -0.68 -5.65 13.48
C GLU A 62 -0.20 -6.83 12.64
N VAL A 63 1.11 -7.08 12.68
CA VAL A 63 1.71 -8.24 12.03
C VAL A 63 2.05 -9.26 13.10
N ASP A 64 1.42 -10.43 13.03
CA ASP A 64 1.77 -11.59 13.85
C ASP A 64 2.23 -12.73 12.94
N GLY A 65 3.55 -12.97 12.93
CA GLY A 65 4.19 -13.93 12.05
C GLY A 65 3.96 -13.62 10.57
N ALA A 66 3.08 -14.41 9.94
CA ALA A 66 2.70 -14.28 8.53
C ALA A 66 1.30 -13.70 8.31
N ILE A 67 0.61 -13.27 9.38
CA ILE A 67 -0.76 -12.75 9.32
C ILE A 67 -0.76 -11.25 9.60
N VAL A 68 -1.53 -10.51 8.80
CA VAL A 68 -1.85 -9.10 9.03
C VAL A 68 -3.25 -9.03 9.62
N SER A 69 -3.37 -8.62 10.88
CA SER A 69 -4.66 -8.37 11.55
C SER A 69 -5.00 -6.89 11.47
N ALA A 70 -6.27 -6.57 11.23
CA ALA A 70 -6.78 -5.21 11.19
C ALA A 70 -7.84 -5.02 12.28
N ARG A 71 -7.82 -3.86 12.94
CA ARG A 71 -8.85 -3.41 13.90
C ARG A 71 -9.18 -1.95 13.59
N GLU A 72 -10.39 -1.52 13.86
CA GLU A 72 -10.74 -0.09 13.74
C GLU A 72 -9.79 0.73 14.64
N ALA A 73 -9.24 1.81 14.08
CA ALA A 73 -8.38 2.69 14.85
C ALA A 73 -9.20 3.33 15.97
N GLN A 74 -8.65 3.31 17.19
CA GLN A 74 -9.28 3.96 18.32
C GLN A 74 -8.93 5.46 18.25
N ASP A 75 -9.92 6.31 17.98
CA ASP A 75 -9.72 7.76 18.01
C ASP A 75 -9.37 8.19 19.45
N ASP A 76 -8.10 8.50 19.71
CA ASP A 76 -7.62 9.09 20.98
C ASP A 76 -8.08 10.57 21.10
N LEU A 77 -9.39 10.83 21.05
CA LEU A 77 -9.96 12.18 21.13
C LEU A 77 -10.34 12.65 22.55
N ASP A 78 -9.94 11.93 23.61
CA ASP A 78 -10.38 12.22 24.99
C ASP A 78 -9.42 13.10 25.84
N GLU A 79 -8.32 13.66 25.30
CA GLU A 79 -7.34 14.43 26.13
C GLU A 79 -7.30 15.95 25.92
N ARG A 80 -8.37 16.61 25.45
CA ARG A 80 -8.43 18.10 25.43
C ARG A 80 -9.68 18.71 26.05
N ALA A 81 -10.20 18.07 27.10
CA ALA A 81 -11.21 18.65 27.97
C ALA A 81 -10.69 18.81 29.40
N ASP A 82 -9.53 19.46 29.58
CA ASP A 82 -9.18 20.14 30.83
C ASP A 82 -7.91 20.99 30.66
N THR A 83 -8.07 22.26 30.26
CA THR A 83 -7.35 23.42 30.83
C THR A 83 -7.92 24.74 30.33
#